data_AF-H2NR87-F1
#
_entry.id   AF-H2NR87-F1
#
_cell.length_a   1.000
_cell.length_b   1.000
_cell.length_c   1.000
_cell.angle_alpha   90.00
_cell.angle_beta   90.00
_cell.angle_gamma   90.00
#
_symmetry.space_group_name_H-M   'P 1'
#
loop_
_entity.id
_entity.type
_entity.pdbx_description
1 polymer ?
#
loop_
_entity_poly.entity_id
_entity_poly.type
_entity_poly.pdbx_seq_one_letter_code
_entity_poly.pdbx_strand_id
1 'polypeptide(L)'
;MCEGPSRISGPIPPDPTLCPDYYRRPASAQGRLEGNALKLDLLTSDRALDTTAPRGPCIGPGAREILERGQRGVGDVLLQLEGISLGPGASLKRKDPKDHEKENLRRIREIQKRFREQERSREQGQPRPLKALWRSPKYDKVESRVKAQLQEPGPAFGTESAHFLRAHSRCGPGLPPPRVPSPQPIPPGPEAKEPGLGVDFIRHNARAAKRAPRRHSRSLQVLAQVLEQQRQAQEHYNATQKGHVPHYLLERRNLWRREAEARKQSQPDPAMPPGHTRMPENQRLETLTKLLQSQSQLLRELVLLPAGADSLRAQSHRAELDRKLVQVEEAIKIFSRPKVFVKMDA
;
A
#
# COMPACT_ATOMS: atom_id res chain seq x y z
N MET A 1 -15.70 1.36 -27.48
CA MET A 1 -14.78 2.06 -28.39
C MET A 1 -14.39 3.38 -27.72
N CYS A 2 -13.31 3.39 -26.93
CA CYS A 2 -12.67 4.61 -26.45
C CYS A 2 -11.16 4.34 -26.44
N GLU A 3 -10.50 4.75 -27.52
CA GLU A 3 -9.06 4.76 -27.63
C GLU A 3 -8.49 6.00 -26.93
N GLY A 4 -7.39 5.82 -26.20
CA GLY A 4 -6.56 6.90 -25.68
C GLY A 4 -5.13 6.38 -25.53
N PRO A 5 -4.11 6.99 -26.17
CA PRO A 5 -2.77 6.43 -26.22
C PRO A 5 -2.03 6.71 -24.91
N SER A 6 -1.82 5.65 -24.12
CA SER A 6 -0.89 5.69 -22.99
C SER A 6 0.54 5.65 -23.53
N ARG A 7 1.22 6.81 -23.56
CA ARG A 7 2.64 6.96 -23.91
C ARG A 7 3.55 6.57 -22.74
N ILE A 8 3.52 5.29 -22.37
CA ILE A 8 4.57 4.68 -21.53
C ILE A 8 5.25 3.60 -22.35
N SER A 9 6.02 4.05 -23.35
CA SER A 9 7.01 3.22 -24.02
C SER A 9 8.38 3.71 -23.55
N GLY A 10 8.91 3.01 -22.55
CA GLY A 10 10.35 2.96 -22.30
C GLY A 10 10.86 1.61 -22.80
N PRO A 11 12.14 1.50 -23.18
CA PRO A 11 12.72 0.22 -23.59
C PRO A 11 12.48 -0.82 -22.49
N ILE A 12 12.04 -2.02 -22.89
CA ILE A 12 11.86 -3.16 -21.98
C ILE A 12 13.21 -3.40 -21.31
N PRO A 13 13.29 -3.38 -19.97
CA PRO A 13 14.57 -3.56 -19.29
C PRO A 13 15.08 -4.98 -19.58
N PRO A 14 16.40 -5.14 -19.80
CA PRO A 14 16.97 -6.42 -20.23
C PRO A 14 16.73 -7.50 -19.18
N ASP A 15 16.61 -8.74 -19.65
CA ASP A 15 16.37 -9.92 -18.81
C ASP A 15 17.44 -10.00 -17.71
N PRO A 16 17.05 -10.10 -16.42
CA PRO A 16 18.00 -10.17 -15.30
C PRO A 16 18.94 -11.38 -15.37
N THR A 17 18.60 -12.41 -16.16
CA THR A 17 19.48 -13.57 -16.40
C THR A 17 20.60 -13.29 -17.39
N LEU A 18 20.43 -12.29 -18.26
CA LEU A 18 21.39 -11.93 -19.31
C LEU A 18 22.29 -10.74 -18.92
N CYS A 19 21.81 -9.83 -18.08
CA CYS A 19 22.55 -8.62 -17.65
C CYS A 19 22.49 -8.39 -16.12
N PRO A 20 23.18 -9.23 -15.30
CA PRO A 20 23.09 -9.16 -13.84
C PRO A 20 23.65 -7.85 -13.24
N ASP A 21 24.61 -7.21 -13.90
CA ASP A 21 25.21 -5.96 -13.42
C ASP A 21 24.28 -4.75 -13.52
N TYR A 22 23.29 -4.78 -14.42
CA TYR A 22 22.32 -3.68 -14.59
C TYR A 22 21.38 -3.51 -13.38
N TYR A 23 21.23 -4.57 -12.58
CA TYR A 23 20.42 -4.59 -11.36
C TYR A 23 21.28 -4.65 -10.09
N ARG A 24 22.61 -4.63 -10.22
CA ARG A 24 23.53 -4.67 -9.09
C ARG A 24 23.54 -3.30 -8.40
N ARG A 25 23.03 -3.26 -7.17
CA ARG A 25 22.98 -2.04 -6.35
C ARG A 25 24.42 -1.59 -6.01
N PRO A 26 24.79 -0.31 -6.25
CA PRO A 26 26.14 0.16 -5.95
C PRO A 26 26.40 0.20 -4.44
N ALA A 27 27.63 -0.15 -4.04
CA ALA A 27 28.07 -0.29 -2.64
C ALA A 27 27.95 1.00 -1.80
N SER A 28 27.83 2.16 -2.44
CA SER A 28 27.64 3.46 -1.76
C SER A 28 26.27 3.61 -1.09
N ALA A 29 25.29 2.76 -1.41
CA ALA A 29 23.93 2.81 -0.84
C ALA A 29 23.76 1.94 0.42
N GLN A 30 24.81 1.29 0.92
CA GLN A 30 24.73 0.32 2.02
C GLN A 30 24.92 0.93 3.42
N GLY A 31 25.31 2.20 3.53
CA GLY A 31 25.72 2.83 4.80
C GLY A 31 24.73 3.81 5.42
N ARG A 32 23.47 3.41 5.70
CA ARG A 32 22.56 4.30 6.48
C ARG A 32 21.49 3.61 7.33
N LEU A 33 21.69 2.36 7.71
CA LEU A 33 20.79 1.65 8.63
C LEU A 33 21.57 0.84 9.67
N GLU A 34 22.59 1.44 10.29
CA GLU A 34 23.12 0.97 11.57
C GLU A 34 23.42 2.15 12.50
N GLY A 35 22.85 2.09 13.71
CA GLY A 35 23.40 2.73 14.91
C GLY A 35 23.34 4.25 15.03
N ASN A 36 22.23 4.78 15.57
CA ASN A 36 22.26 6.01 16.37
C ASN A 36 21.61 5.73 17.73
N ALA A 37 22.27 4.90 18.53
CA ALA A 37 22.01 4.82 19.97
C ALA A 37 22.96 5.81 20.66
N LEU A 38 22.55 7.07 20.76
CA LEU A 38 23.25 8.08 21.54
C LEU A 38 23.13 7.74 23.03
N LYS A 39 24.14 7.04 23.57
CA LYS A 39 24.41 7.02 25.02
C LYS A 39 25.03 8.36 25.38
N LEU A 40 24.29 9.16 26.14
CA LEU A 40 24.76 10.40 26.73
C LEU A 40 25.19 10.09 28.17
N ASP A 41 26.47 9.76 28.36
CA ASP A 41 27.05 9.66 29.70
C ASP A 41 27.68 11.03 30.05
N LEU A 42 26.98 11.78 30.90
CA LEU A 42 27.60 12.80 31.74
C LEU A 42 28.31 12.08 32.89
N LEU A 43 29.60 12.38 33.11
CA LEU A 43 30.13 12.91 34.38
C LEU A 43 31.68 13.00 34.35
N THR A 44 32.18 14.22 34.62
CA THR A 44 33.38 14.58 35.41
C THR A 44 34.75 14.12 34.90
N SER A 45 35.69 15.02 34.56
CA SER A 45 36.62 15.59 35.56
C SER A 45 37.37 16.85 35.10
N ASP A 46 37.68 17.63 36.13
CA ASP A 46 38.42 18.89 36.31
C ASP A 46 39.62 19.30 35.43
N ARG A 47 39.68 20.64 35.24
CA ARG A 47 40.82 21.56 35.43
C ARG A 47 42.00 21.54 34.44
N ALA A 48 42.14 22.62 33.66
CA ALA A 48 43.18 23.67 33.81
C ALA A 48 43.17 24.64 32.60
N LEU A 49 43.57 25.88 32.88
CA LEU A 49 43.63 27.03 31.98
C LEU A 49 44.63 26.80 30.82
N ASP A 50 44.34 27.35 29.63
CA ASP A 50 45.23 28.31 28.97
C ASP A 50 44.62 28.89 27.67
N THR A 51 44.79 30.21 27.54
CA THR A 51 44.33 31.06 26.44
C THR A 51 45.21 30.90 25.19
N THR A 52 44.68 30.31 24.12
CA THR A 52 45.08 30.64 22.72
C THR A 52 43.94 30.35 21.75
N ALA A 53 43.69 31.27 20.81
CA ALA A 53 42.66 31.14 19.78
C ALA A 53 42.95 29.96 18.82
N PRO A 54 41.96 29.16 18.40
CA PRO A 54 42.22 28.01 17.53
C PRO A 54 42.51 28.50 16.11
N ARG A 55 43.75 28.33 15.66
CA ARG A 55 44.10 28.39 14.24
C ARG A 55 43.34 27.26 13.52
N GLY A 56 42.71 27.59 12.40
CA GLY A 56 42.01 26.61 11.55
C GLY A 56 42.93 25.47 11.11
N PRO A 57 42.37 24.32 10.70
CA PRO A 57 43.13 23.08 10.52
C PRO A 57 44.22 23.26 9.46
N CYS A 58 45.48 23.06 9.87
CA CYS A 58 46.63 23.05 8.97
C CYS A 58 46.58 21.78 8.10
N ILE A 59 46.23 21.94 6.83
CA ILE A 59 46.23 20.87 5.83
C ILE A 59 47.70 20.54 5.50
N GLY A 60 48.14 19.33 5.86
CA GLY A 60 49.47 18.82 5.54
C GLY A 60 49.70 18.71 4.01
N PRO A 61 50.96 18.67 3.54
CA PRO A 61 51.29 18.78 2.12
C PRO A 61 50.59 17.71 1.25
N GLY A 62 50.44 16.47 1.71
CA GLY A 62 49.71 15.42 0.98
C GLY A 62 48.18 15.56 0.99
N ALA A 63 47.61 16.26 1.97
CA ALA A 63 46.16 16.47 2.05
C ALA A 63 45.67 17.57 1.09
N ARG A 64 46.58 18.47 0.64
CA ARG A 64 46.28 19.43 -0.44
C ARG A 64 46.09 18.73 -1.78
N GLU A 65 46.93 17.73 -2.06
CA GLU A 65 46.88 16.95 -3.30
C GLU A 65 45.59 16.13 -3.43
N ILE A 66 45.11 15.59 -2.30
CA ILE A 66 43.84 14.84 -2.22
C ILE A 66 42.63 15.78 -2.39
N LEU A 67 42.68 16.98 -1.80
CA LEU A 67 41.63 17.98 -1.98
C LEU A 67 41.55 18.48 -3.44
N GLU A 68 42.71 18.70 -4.08
CA GLU A 68 42.77 19.08 -5.49
C GLU A 68 42.29 17.95 -6.42
N ARG A 69 42.65 16.69 -6.15
CA ARG A 69 42.11 15.52 -6.86
C ARG A 69 40.60 15.36 -6.68
N GLY A 70 40.07 15.70 -5.50
CA GLY A 70 38.62 15.63 -5.23
C GLY A 70 37.82 16.74 -5.91
N GLN A 71 38.43 17.91 -6.16
CA GLN A 71 37.79 19.02 -6.87
C GLN A 71 37.71 18.76 -8.39
N ARG A 72 38.72 18.10 -8.97
CA ARG A 72 38.73 17.66 -10.37
C ARG A 72 38.21 16.23 -10.46
N GLY A 73 36.90 16.07 -10.28
CA GLY A 73 36.23 14.77 -10.42
C GLY A 73 36.45 14.15 -11.81
N VAL A 74 36.35 12.82 -11.92
CA VAL A 74 36.58 12.04 -13.16
C VAL A 74 35.80 12.54 -14.38
N GLY A 75 34.66 13.22 -14.17
CA GLY A 75 33.88 13.84 -15.24
C GLY A 75 34.58 14.99 -15.96
N ASP A 76 35.49 15.71 -15.29
CA ASP A 76 36.22 16.85 -15.88
C ASP A 76 37.27 16.38 -16.90
N VAL A 77 37.91 15.23 -16.65
CA VAL A 77 38.86 14.59 -17.57
C VAL A 77 38.16 14.02 -18.81
N LEU A 78 36.94 13.50 -18.65
CA LEU A 78 36.15 12.96 -19.76
C LEU A 78 35.65 14.08 -20.70
N LEU A 79 35.26 15.23 -20.14
CA LEU A 79 34.83 16.41 -20.90
C LEU A 79 35.99 17.12 -21.61
N GLN A 80 37.21 17.01 -21.06
CA GLN A 80 38.43 17.56 -21.68
C GLN A 80 38.89 16.73 -22.90
N LEU A 81 38.60 15.42 -22.91
CA LEU A 81 38.82 14.54 -24.07
C LEU A 81 37.81 14.78 -25.21
N GLU A 82 36.61 15.30 -24.90
CA GLU A 82 35.60 15.72 -25.89
C GLU A 82 35.74 17.21 -26.32
N GLY A 83 36.74 17.94 -25.82
CA GLY A 83 37.05 19.31 -26.26
C GLY A 83 36.12 20.41 -25.75
N ILE A 84 35.35 20.17 -24.68
CA ILE A 84 34.38 21.15 -24.15
C ILE A 84 35.00 21.88 -22.95
N SER A 85 35.57 23.07 -23.16
CA SER A 85 36.03 23.93 -22.06
C SER A 85 34.88 24.75 -21.49
N LEU A 86 34.47 24.49 -20.25
CA LEU A 86 33.61 25.41 -19.49
C LEU A 86 34.51 26.36 -18.69
N GLY A 87 34.59 27.62 -19.11
CA GLY A 87 35.35 28.66 -18.43
C GLY A 87 34.81 28.96 -17.01
N PRO A 88 35.66 29.45 -16.09
CA PRO A 88 35.26 29.73 -14.72
C PRO A 88 34.47 31.04 -14.65
N GLY A 89 33.14 30.97 -14.55
CA GLY A 89 32.34 32.20 -14.56
C GLY A 89 30.84 32.07 -14.39
N ALA A 90 30.35 31.36 -13.37
CA ALA A 90 29.00 31.61 -12.84
C ALA A 90 28.87 31.06 -11.42
N SER A 91 29.13 31.91 -10.41
CA SER A 91 28.71 31.60 -9.05
C SER A 91 27.19 31.45 -9.02
N LEU A 92 26.68 30.27 -8.67
CA LEU A 92 25.27 30.10 -8.31
C LEU A 92 24.97 31.07 -7.17
N LYS A 93 24.32 32.20 -7.49
CA LYS A 93 23.85 33.15 -6.49
C LYS A 93 22.96 32.38 -5.54
N ARG A 94 23.43 32.16 -4.30
CA ARG A 94 22.60 31.67 -3.21
C ARG A 94 21.40 32.60 -3.14
N LYS A 95 20.22 32.10 -3.51
CA LYS A 95 18.98 32.85 -3.29
C LYS A 95 18.87 33.01 -1.79
N ASP A 96 18.68 34.24 -1.32
CA ASP A 96 18.49 34.50 0.11
C ASP A 96 17.40 33.57 0.67
N PRO A 97 17.54 33.12 1.94
CA PRO A 97 16.57 32.22 2.56
C PRO A 97 15.17 32.79 2.40
N LYS A 98 14.28 32.02 1.75
CA LYS A 98 12.93 32.49 1.46
C LYS A 98 12.12 32.49 2.76
N ASP A 99 11.53 33.63 3.10
CA ASP A 99 10.66 33.76 4.28
C ASP A 99 9.35 32.97 4.10
N HIS A 100 9.39 31.69 4.44
CA HIS A 100 8.27 30.78 4.28
C HIS A 100 7.05 31.19 5.12
N GLU A 101 7.24 31.85 6.26
CA GLU A 101 6.13 32.35 7.08
C GLU A 101 5.32 33.42 6.34
N LYS A 102 6.00 34.37 5.68
CA LYS A 102 5.36 35.44 4.91
C LYS A 102 4.70 34.89 3.65
N GLU A 103 5.31 33.90 3.01
CA GLU A 103 4.73 33.19 1.86
C GLU A 103 3.49 32.37 2.25
N ASN A 104 3.55 31.65 3.38
CA ASN A 104 2.44 30.89 3.91
C ASN A 104 1.25 31.80 4.29
N LEU A 105 1.51 32.95 4.92
CA LEU A 105 0.47 33.94 5.22
C LEU A 105 -0.17 34.51 3.96
N ARG A 106 0.63 34.81 2.92
CA ARG A 106 0.11 35.24 1.61
C ARG A 106 -0.76 34.16 0.98
N ARG A 107 -0.29 32.91 0.99
CA ARG A 107 -1.01 31.76 0.47
C ARG A 107 -2.34 31.50 1.19
N ILE A 108 -2.36 31.60 2.52
CA ILE A 108 -3.59 31.47 3.32
C ILE A 108 -4.59 32.57 2.96
N ARG A 109 -4.13 33.84 2.86
CA ARG A 109 -4.99 34.97 2.47
C ARG A 109 -5.53 34.82 1.05
N GLU A 110 -4.73 34.32 0.12
CA GLU A 110 -5.18 34.03 -1.25
C GLU A 110 -6.23 32.92 -1.29
N ILE A 111 -6.02 31.83 -0.54
CA ILE A 111 -7.01 30.75 -0.43
C ILE A 111 -8.33 31.28 0.13
N GLN A 112 -8.27 32.06 1.22
CA GLN A 112 -9.46 32.66 1.82
C GLN A 112 -10.17 33.62 0.86
N LYS A 113 -9.42 34.43 0.10
CA LYS A 113 -9.98 35.33 -0.92
C LYS A 113 -10.67 34.54 -2.05
N ARG A 114 -10.01 33.50 -2.56
CA ARG A 114 -10.58 32.62 -3.61
C ARG A 114 -11.85 31.93 -3.15
N PHE A 115 -11.92 31.44 -1.91
CA PHE A 115 -13.14 30.85 -1.37
C PHE A 115 -14.27 31.88 -1.27
N ARG A 116 -14.00 33.09 -0.78
CA ARG A 116 -15.00 34.17 -0.73
C ARG A 116 -15.49 34.58 -2.11
N GLU A 117 -14.61 34.67 -3.09
CA GLU A 117 -14.98 34.95 -4.49
C GLU A 117 -15.78 33.80 -5.11
N GLN A 118 -15.41 32.55 -4.80
CA GLN A 118 -16.13 31.37 -5.25
C GLN A 118 -17.54 31.31 -4.64
N GLU A 119 -17.70 31.63 -3.36
CA GLU A 119 -19.00 31.73 -2.70
C GLU A 119 -19.85 32.86 -3.31
N ARG A 120 -19.29 34.05 -3.50
CA ARG A 120 -19.98 35.15 -4.20
C ARG A 120 -20.40 34.79 -5.63
N SER A 121 -19.55 34.07 -6.36
CA SER A 121 -19.88 33.58 -7.71
C SER A 121 -20.95 32.49 -7.70
N ARG A 122 -21.05 31.70 -6.62
CA ARG A 122 -22.10 30.69 -6.40
C ARG A 122 -23.42 31.34 -6.00
N GLU A 123 -23.37 32.42 -5.22
CA GLU A 123 -24.54 33.22 -4.83
C GLU A 123 -25.09 34.03 -6.02
N GLN A 124 -24.23 34.52 -6.92
CA GLN A 124 -24.62 35.23 -8.13
C GLN A 124 -25.01 34.30 -9.30
N GLY A 125 -24.55 33.05 -9.30
CA GLY A 125 -24.93 32.05 -10.29
C GLY A 125 -26.27 31.40 -9.95
N GLN A 126 -27.07 31.04 -10.97
CA GLN A 126 -28.23 30.17 -10.74
C GLN A 126 -27.77 28.85 -10.09
N PRO A 127 -28.60 28.25 -9.20
CA PRO A 127 -28.23 27.03 -8.49
C PRO A 127 -27.93 25.92 -9.49
N ARG A 128 -26.64 25.66 -9.75
CA ARG A 128 -26.21 24.47 -10.49
C ARG A 128 -26.52 23.27 -9.60
N PRO A 129 -27.39 22.34 -10.02
CA PRO A 129 -27.59 21.11 -9.26
C PRO A 129 -26.24 20.41 -9.17
N LEU A 130 -25.77 20.19 -7.93
CA LEU A 130 -24.62 19.35 -7.68
C LEU A 130 -24.88 17.98 -8.32
N LYS A 131 -23.83 17.39 -8.92
CA LYS A 131 -23.86 16.06 -9.55
C LYS A 131 -24.79 15.14 -8.75
N ALA A 132 -25.91 14.76 -9.35
CA ALA A 132 -26.84 13.85 -8.73
C ALA A 132 -26.08 12.56 -8.41
N LEU A 133 -25.89 12.26 -7.12
CA LEU A 133 -25.54 10.91 -6.71
C LEU A 133 -26.62 10.00 -7.31
N TRP A 134 -26.21 8.94 -8.00
CA TRP A 134 -27.13 7.94 -8.53
C TRP A 134 -28.06 7.49 -7.41
N ARG A 135 -29.36 7.80 -7.57
CA ARG A 135 -30.42 7.33 -6.69
C ARG A 135 -31.09 6.14 -7.35
N SER A 136 -31.23 5.04 -6.61
CA SER A 136 -31.95 3.88 -7.11
C SER A 136 -33.46 4.19 -7.19
N PRO A 137 -34.20 3.70 -8.20
CA PRO A 137 -35.64 3.95 -8.38
C PRO A 137 -36.50 3.57 -7.16
N LYS A 138 -36.00 2.65 -6.33
CA LYS A 138 -36.63 2.20 -5.09
C LYS A 138 -36.91 3.34 -4.09
N TYR A 139 -36.13 4.43 -4.14
CA TYR A 139 -36.18 5.52 -3.17
C TYR A 139 -36.53 6.88 -3.78
N ASP A 140 -36.93 6.94 -5.06
CA ASP A 140 -37.30 8.21 -5.71
C ASP A 140 -38.57 8.83 -5.12
N LYS A 141 -39.49 8.01 -4.62
CA LYS A 141 -40.75 8.47 -4.00
C LYS A 141 -40.66 8.64 -2.48
N VAL A 142 -39.48 8.42 -1.88
CA VAL A 142 -39.30 8.51 -0.43
C VAL A 142 -38.84 9.93 -0.09
N GLU A 143 -39.80 10.75 0.33
CA GLU A 143 -39.51 12.10 0.81
C GLU A 143 -38.64 12.08 2.07
N SER A 144 -37.73 13.06 2.19
CA SER A 144 -36.89 13.19 3.38
C SER A 144 -37.74 13.54 4.59
N ARG A 145 -37.64 12.75 5.67
CA ARG A 145 -38.28 13.09 6.96
C ARG A 145 -37.83 14.45 7.50
N VAL A 146 -36.61 14.89 7.16
CA VAL A 146 -36.09 16.21 7.52
C VAL A 146 -36.82 17.32 6.74
N LYS A 147 -37.17 17.07 5.47
CA LYS A 147 -37.96 18.01 4.67
C LYS A 147 -39.39 18.15 5.23
N ALA A 148 -39.99 17.04 5.68
CA ALA A 148 -41.28 17.07 6.37
C ALA A 148 -41.20 17.89 7.67
N GLN A 149 -40.18 17.66 8.51
CA GLN A 149 -39.97 18.42 9.75
C GLN A 149 -39.73 19.93 9.54
N LEU A 150 -39.22 20.34 8.37
CA LEU A 150 -39.03 21.75 8.01
C LEU A 150 -40.27 22.38 7.37
N GLN A 151 -41.22 21.59 6.85
CA GLN A 151 -42.48 22.06 6.25
C GLN A 151 -43.64 22.10 7.24
N GLU A 152 -43.55 21.41 8.37
CA GLU A 152 -44.47 21.60 9.49
C GLU A 152 -44.44 23.09 9.91
N PRO A 153 -45.57 23.82 9.84
CA PRO A 153 -45.65 25.15 10.41
C PRO A 153 -45.44 25.00 11.91
N GLY A 154 -44.24 25.35 12.37
CA GLY A 154 -43.87 25.27 13.78
C GLY A 154 -44.90 26.00 14.65
N PRO A 155 -45.26 25.46 15.82
CA PRO A 155 -46.19 26.12 16.71
C PRO A 155 -45.68 27.54 17.03
N ALA A 156 -46.57 28.51 16.90
CA ALA A 156 -46.30 29.91 17.18
C ALA A 156 -45.66 30.04 18.58
N PHE A 157 -44.55 30.79 18.62
CA PHE A 157 -43.72 31.11 19.79
C PHE A 157 -44.45 31.02 21.14
N GLY A 158 -44.01 30.06 21.96
CA GLY A 158 -44.12 30.09 23.41
C GLY A 158 -42.70 30.05 23.97
N THR A 159 -42.31 31.13 24.62
CA THR A 159 -41.10 31.30 25.46
C THR A 159 -40.56 30.01 26.06
N GLU A 160 -39.33 29.65 25.67
CA GLU A 160 -38.27 29.15 26.54
C GLU A 160 -37.03 28.91 25.68
N SER A 161 -36.25 29.99 25.47
CA SER A 161 -34.92 29.84 24.90
C SER A 161 -34.09 28.96 25.83
N ALA A 162 -33.84 27.71 25.43
CA ALA A 162 -32.96 26.81 26.15
C ALA A 162 -31.68 27.57 26.56
N HIS A 163 -31.44 27.65 27.87
CA HIS A 163 -30.30 28.33 28.46
C HIS A 163 -29.01 27.60 28.08
N PHE A 164 -28.47 27.88 26.89
CA PHE A 164 -27.13 27.46 26.54
C PHE A 164 -26.13 28.26 27.39
N LEU A 165 -25.37 27.55 28.22
CA LEU A 165 -24.31 28.15 29.02
C LEU A 165 -23.21 28.71 28.11
N ARG A 166 -23.19 30.03 27.95
CA ARG A 166 -22.08 30.77 27.32
C ARG A 166 -20.86 30.72 28.25
N ALA A 167 -19.67 30.49 27.69
CA ALA A 167 -18.43 30.52 28.46
C ALA A 167 -18.30 31.83 29.24
N HIS A 168 -17.93 31.74 30.53
CA HIS A 168 -17.78 32.83 31.51
C HIS A 168 -19.07 33.47 32.07
N SER A 169 -20.27 32.94 31.79
CA SER A 169 -21.52 33.47 32.38
C SER A 169 -21.68 33.20 33.89
N ARG A 170 -20.89 32.27 34.46
CA ARG A 170 -20.92 31.89 35.88
C ARG A 170 -19.82 32.54 36.72
N CYS A 171 -18.99 33.39 36.13
CA CYS A 171 -17.96 34.12 36.86
C CYS A 171 -18.53 35.46 37.34
N GLY A 172 -19.18 35.45 38.51
CA GLY A 172 -19.45 36.69 39.25
C GLY A 172 -18.13 37.35 39.71
N PRO A 173 -18.14 38.64 40.12
CA PRO A 173 -16.95 39.29 40.65
C PRO A 173 -16.41 38.48 41.84
N GLY A 174 -15.16 38.01 41.73
CA GLY A 174 -14.56 37.16 42.75
C GLY A 174 -14.52 37.89 44.09
N LEU A 175 -15.18 37.32 45.10
CA LEU A 175 -14.99 37.72 46.48
C LEU A 175 -13.52 37.44 46.87
N PRO A 176 -12.82 38.37 47.54
CA PRO A 176 -11.48 38.07 48.05
C PRO A 176 -11.56 36.94 49.08
N PRO A 177 -10.54 36.07 49.16
CA PRO A 177 -10.54 34.97 50.13
C PRO A 177 -10.56 35.51 51.56
N PRO A 178 -11.20 34.79 52.51
CA PRO A 178 -11.25 35.21 53.89
C PRO A 178 -9.83 35.24 54.46
N ARG A 179 -9.42 36.37 55.03
CA ARG A 179 -8.18 36.48 55.80
C ARG A 179 -8.30 35.57 57.02
N VAL A 180 -7.56 34.46 57.01
CA VAL A 180 -7.37 33.63 58.20
C VAL A 180 -6.57 34.44 59.22
N PRO A 181 -6.91 34.43 60.53
CA PRO A 181 -6.10 35.10 61.53
C PRO A 181 -4.69 34.49 61.58
N SER A 182 -3.68 35.36 61.61
CA SER A 182 -2.30 34.97 61.90
C SER A 182 -2.24 34.21 63.23
N PRO A 183 -1.51 33.08 63.33
CA PRO A 183 -1.36 32.39 64.62
C PRO A 183 -0.66 33.33 65.61
N GLN A 184 -1.35 33.62 66.71
CA GLN A 184 -0.79 34.35 67.85
C GLN A 184 0.25 33.46 68.54
N PRO A 185 1.41 33.99 68.99
CA PRO A 185 2.37 33.23 69.78
C PRO A 185 1.77 32.89 71.15
N ILE A 186 1.78 31.61 71.49
CA ILE A 186 1.36 31.07 72.79
C ILE A 186 2.35 31.56 73.87
N PRO A 187 1.90 32.02 75.06
CA PRO A 187 2.81 32.39 76.15
C PRO A 187 3.49 31.14 76.74
N PRO A 188 4.73 31.25 77.25
CA PRO A 188 5.46 30.10 77.77
C PRO A 188 4.87 29.69 79.13
N GLY A 189 4.15 28.57 79.17
CA GLY A 189 3.84 27.88 80.42
C GLY A 189 5.05 27.06 80.90
N PRO A 190 5.30 26.95 82.21
CA PRO A 190 6.39 26.13 82.73
C PRO A 190 6.01 24.65 82.67
N GLU A 191 7.01 23.80 82.47
CA GLU A 191 6.93 22.32 82.50
C GLU A 191 6.31 21.64 81.26
N ALA A 192 6.98 21.79 80.11
CA ALA A 192 6.97 20.76 79.06
C ALA A 192 8.34 20.09 79.00
N LYS A 193 8.59 19.12 79.89
CA LYS A 193 9.63 18.11 79.67
C LYS A 193 9.10 17.08 78.67
N GLU A 194 9.05 17.45 77.39
CA GLU A 194 9.01 16.44 76.34
C GLU A 194 10.44 15.94 76.09
N PRO A 195 10.69 14.62 76.08
CA PRO A 195 11.95 14.07 75.64
C PRO A 195 12.13 14.45 74.17
N GLY A 196 12.99 15.44 73.90
CA GLY A 196 13.41 15.79 72.56
C GLY A 196 14.07 14.57 71.92
N LEU A 197 13.30 13.76 71.20
CA LEU A 197 13.85 12.84 70.22
C LEU A 197 14.72 13.72 69.30
N GLY A 198 16.02 13.45 69.28
CA GLY A 198 17.03 14.16 68.48
C GLY A 198 16.82 13.96 66.98
N VAL A 199 15.65 14.34 66.48
CA VAL A 199 15.29 14.31 65.08
C VAL A 199 15.81 15.60 64.47
N ASP A 200 16.91 15.49 63.75
CA ASP A 200 17.42 16.58 62.92
C ASP A 200 16.42 16.82 61.77
N PHE A 201 15.53 17.79 61.96
CA PHE A 201 14.51 18.16 60.99
C PHE A 201 15.09 18.63 59.66
N ILE A 202 16.33 19.14 59.64
CA ILE A 202 17.02 19.55 58.41
C ILE A 202 17.38 18.31 57.60
N ARG A 203 17.98 17.31 58.25
CA ARG A 203 18.28 16.00 57.62
C ARG A 203 17.01 15.25 57.23
N HIS A 204 15.98 15.30 58.07
CA HIS A 204 14.70 14.65 57.80
C HIS A 204 14.02 15.27 56.56
N ASN A 205 13.90 16.60 56.50
CA ASN A 205 13.32 17.31 55.35
C ASN A 205 14.16 17.15 54.08
N ALA A 206 15.49 17.18 54.17
CA ALA A 206 16.36 16.93 53.01
C ALA A 206 16.17 15.51 52.45
N ARG A 207 16.05 14.51 53.33
CA ARG A 207 15.74 13.12 52.93
C ARG A 207 14.32 12.99 52.37
N ALA A 208 13.34 13.65 52.97
CA ALA A 208 11.96 13.66 52.49
C ALA A 208 11.84 14.33 51.11
N ALA A 209 12.50 15.47 50.89
CA ALA A 209 12.54 16.17 49.61
C ALA A 209 13.24 15.36 48.51
N LYS A 210 14.34 14.67 48.84
CA LYS A 210 15.02 13.75 47.89
C LYS A 210 14.15 12.55 47.50
N ARG A 211 13.31 12.07 48.42
CA ARG A 211 12.40 10.93 48.20
C ARG A 211 11.04 11.33 47.63
N ALA A 212 10.69 12.61 47.66
CA ALA A 212 9.41 13.08 47.18
C ALA A 212 9.29 12.82 45.66
N PRO A 213 8.23 12.14 45.20
CA PRO A 213 8.04 11.90 43.78
C PRO A 213 7.86 13.24 43.07
N ARG A 214 8.59 13.45 41.97
CA ARG A 214 8.41 14.63 41.12
C ARG A 214 7.00 14.56 40.52
N ARG A 215 6.11 15.45 40.96
CA ARG A 215 4.77 15.56 40.38
C ARG A 215 4.90 16.18 39.00
N HIS A 216 4.73 15.36 37.95
CA HIS A 216 4.64 15.87 36.59
C HIS A 216 3.38 16.73 36.42
N SER A 217 3.47 17.81 35.64
CA SER A 217 2.30 18.59 35.26
C SER A 217 1.28 17.70 34.53
N ARG A 218 -0.01 18.02 34.67
CA ARG A 218 -1.07 17.30 33.95
C ARG A 218 -0.84 17.29 32.43
N SER A 219 -0.30 18.37 31.87
CA SER A 219 0.05 18.45 30.45
C SER A 219 1.11 17.42 30.02
N LEU A 220 2.13 17.19 30.84
CA LEU A 220 3.18 16.20 30.55
C LEU A 220 2.67 14.76 30.70
N GLN A 221 1.75 14.52 31.64
CA GLN A 221 1.07 13.22 31.77
C GLN A 221 0.21 12.90 30.54
N VAL A 222 -0.53 13.90 30.04
CA VAL A 222 -1.33 13.77 28.81
C VAL A 222 -0.43 13.50 27.59
N LEU A 223 0.70 14.22 27.47
CA LEU A 223 1.67 13.96 26.40
C LEU A 223 2.24 12.54 26.46
N ALA A 224 2.59 12.05 27.65
CA ALA A 224 3.08 10.68 27.84
C ALA A 224 2.04 9.63 27.40
N GLN A 225 0.77 9.82 27.75
CA GLN A 225 -0.33 8.94 27.34
C GLN A 225 -0.51 8.93 25.82
N VAL A 226 -0.46 10.09 25.15
CA VAL A 226 -0.59 10.16 23.69
C VAL A 226 0.55 9.43 22.99
N LEU A 227 1.78 9.58 23.47
CA LEU A 227 2.94 8.87 22.91
C LEU A 227 2.82 7.36 23.11
N GLU A 228 2.33 6.91 24.26
CA GLU A 228 2.11 5.49 24.53
C GLU A 228 1.00 4.91 23.63
N GLN A 229 -0.09 5.64 23.42
CA GLN A 229 -1.15 5.26 22.48
C GLN A 229 -0.62 5.15 21.05
N GLN A 230 0.22 6.10 20.61
CA GLN A 230 0.85 6.02 19.28
C GLN A 230 1.75 4.79 19.15
N ARG A 231 2.55 4.48 20.18
CA ARG A 231 3.40 3.29 20.20
C ARG A 231 2.57 2.01 20.08
N GLN A 232 1.51 1.88 20.89
CA GLN A 232 0.61 0.73 20.86
C GLN A 232 -0.11 0.58 19.50
N ALA A 233 -0.59 1.69 18.92
CA ALA A 233 -1.21 1.67 17.60
C ALA A 233 -0.23 1.21 16.50
N GLN A 234 1.03 1.63 16.60
CA GLN A 234 2.08 1.23 15.67
C GLN A 234 2.48 -0.24 15.85
N GLU A 235 2.59 -0.73 17.08
CA GLU A 235 2.80 -2.15 17.40
C GLU A 235 1.65 -3.00 16.82
N HIS A 236 0.40 -2.58 17.02
CA HIS A 236 -0.78 -3.26 16.47
C HIS A 236 -0.78 -3.28 14.94
N TYR A 237 -0.45 -2.16 14.28
CA TYR A 237 -0.30 -2.13 12.81
C TYR A 237 0.79 -3.08 12.32
N ASN A 238 1.94 -3.09 13.01
CA ASN A 238 3.06 -3.97 12.68
C ASN A 238 2.73 -5.45 12.85
N ALA A 239 1.91 -5.81 13.84
CA ALA A 239 1.49 -7.19 14.08
C ALA A 239 0.43 -7.67 13.07
N THR A 240 -0.53 -6.81 12.71
CA THR A 240 -1.70 -7.24 11.94
C THR A 240 -1.60 -6.93 10.44
N GLN A 241 -1.19 -5.72 10.07
CA GLN A 241 -1.34 -5.21 8.69
C GLN A 241 -0.01 -5.15 7.92
N LYS A 242 1.11 -5.03 8.63
CA LYS A 242 2.42 -4.97 7.99
C LYS A 242 2.74 -6.27 7.26
N GLY A 243 3.08 -6.16 5.98
CA GLY A 243 3.37 -7.32 5.12
C GLY A 243 2.15 -8.04 4.57
N HIS A 244 0.92 -7.68 4.96
CA HIS A 244 -0.28 -8.21 4.33
C HIS A 244 -0.49 -7.60 2.95
N VAL A 245 -0.75 -8.46 1.97
CA VAL A 245 -1.08 -8.04 0.61
C VAL A 245 -2.52 -7.49 0.61
N PRO A 246 -2.75 -6.27 0.12
CA PRO A 246 -4.09 -5.72 -0.01
C PRO A 246 -5.04 -6.64 -0.77
N HIS A 247 -6.29 -6.72 -0.30
CA HIS A 247 -7.30 -7.65 -0.82
C HIS A 247 -7.48 -7.55 -2.35
N TYR A 248 -7.51 -6.33 -2.89
CA TYR A 248 -7.69 -6.09 -4.33
C TYR A 248 -6.59 -6.72 -5.20
N LEU A 249 -5.36 -6.87 -4.68
CA LEU A 249 -4.27 -7.53 -5.42
C LEU A 249 -4.48 -9.05 -5.46
N LEU A 250 -5.00 -9.63 -4.37
CA LEU A 250 -5.35 -11.05 -4.32
C LEU A 250 -6.50 -11.35 -5.29
N GLU A 251 -7.55 -10.52 -5.28
CA GLU A 251 -8.65 -10.61 -6.24
C GLU A 251 -8.16 -10.48 -7.68
N ARG A 252 -7.28 -9.51 -7.95
CA ARG A 252 -6.69 -9.32 -9.28
C ARG A 252 -5.89 -10.52 -9.75
N ARG A 253 -5.08 -11.13 -8.88
CA ARG A 253 -4.35 -12.36 -9.18
C ARG A 253 -5.30 -13.50 -9.53
N ASN A 254 -6.39 -13.64 -8.78
CA ASN A 254 -7.40 -14.67 -9.02
C ASN A 254 -8.14 -14.44 -10.35
N LEU A 255 -8.44 -13.19 -10.68
CA LEU A 255 -9.04 -12.81 -11.96
C LEU A 255 -8.12 -13.16 -13.13
N TRP A 256 -6.84 -12.80 -13.07
CA TRP A 256 -5.87 -13.19 -14.11
C TRP A 256 -5.71 -14.70 -14.25
N ARG A 257 -5.77 -15.44 -13.14
CA ARG A 257 -5.76 -16.91 -13.18
C ARG A 257 -6.98 -17.45 -13.94
N ARG A 258 -8.17 -16.98 -13.61
CA ARG A 258 -9.43 -17.39 -14.28
C ARG A 258 -9.42 -17.03 -15.76
N GLU A 259 -8.95 -15.83 -16.11
CA GLU A 259 -8.81 -15.42 -17.51
C GLU A 259 -7.81 -16.29 -18.28
N ALA A 260 -6.66 -16.63 -17.66
CA ALA A 260 -5.68 -17.50 -18.27
C ALA A 260 -6.22 -18.93 -18.46
N GLU A 261 -6.98 -19.45 -17.50
CA GLU A 261 -7.67 -20.74 -17.60
C GLU A 261 -8.73 -20.71 -18.73
N ALA A 262 -9.56 -19.66 -18.77
CA ALA A 262 -10.55 -19.48 -19.82
C ALA A 262 -9.90 -19.38 -21.21
N ARG A 263 -8.79 -18.63 -21.33
CA ARG A 263 -8.01 -18.55 -22.59
C ARG A 263 -7.47 -19.91 -23.00
N LYS A 264 -6.92 -20.69 -22.06
CA LYS A 264 -6.42 -22.05 -22.34
C LYS A 264 -7.55 -23.00 -22.75
N GLN A 265 -8.74 -22.88 -22.16
CA GLN A 265 -9.91 -23.67 -22.52
C GLN A 265 -10.51 -23.26 -23.87
N SER A 266 -10.50 -21.97 -24.19
CA SER A 266 -11.00 -21.45 -25.47
C SER A 266 -10.03 -21.65 -26.62
N GLN A 267 -8.74 -21.80 -26.34
CA GLN A 267 -7.74 -22.08 -27.36
C GLN A 267 -8.07 -23.45 -27.98
N PRO A 268 -8.41 -23.49 -29.29
CA PRO A 268 -8.61 -24.77 -29.96
C PRO A 268 -7.31 -25.58 -29.91
N ASP A 269 -7.44 -26.91 -29.84
CA ASP A 269 -6.28 -27.81 -29.83
C ASP A 269 -5.41 -27.50 -31.07
N PRO A 270 -4.10 -27.22 -30.92
CA PRO A 270 -3.23 -26.89 -32.04
C PRO A 270 -3.15 -28.00 -33.09
N ALA A 271 -3.49 -29.24 -32.73
CA ALA A 271 -3.55 -30.37 -33.66
C ALA A 271 -4.90 -30.50 -34.40
N MET A 272 -5.90 -29.65 -34.10
CA MET A 272 -7.23 -29.72 -34.71
C MET A 272 -7.21 -29.14 -36.12
N PRO A 273 -7.51 -29.93 -37.17
CA PRO A 273 -7.58 -29.41 -38.53
C PRO A 273 -8.76 -28.44 -38.70
N PRO A 274 -8.66 -27.45 -39.61
CA PRO A 274 -9.75 -26.51 -39.88
C PRO A 274 -11.00 -27.25 -40.38
N GLY A 275 -12.19 -26.80 -39.97
CA GLY A 275 -13.47 -27.43 -40.32
C GLY A 275 -13.72 -28.79 -39.67
N HIS A 276 -12.90 -29.20 -38.70
CA HIS A 276 -13.10 -30.43 -37.93
C HIS A 276 -13.40 -30.12 -36.46
N THR A 277 -14.17 -30.99 -35.83
CA THR A 277 -14.52 -30.90 -34.41
C THR A 277 -14.07 -32.17 -33.69
N ARG A 278 -13.60 -32.04 -32.44
CA ARG A 278 -13.25 -33.20 -31.62
C ARG A 278 -14.51 -34.03 -31.30
N MET A 279 -14.48 -35.31 -31.62
CA MET A 279 -15.53 -36.25 -31.25
C MET A 279 -15.60 -36.41 -29.72
N PRO A 280 -16.79 -36.32 -29.11
CA PRO A 280 -17.00 -36.63 -27.69
C PRO A 280 -16.52 -38.04 -27.35
N GLU A 281 -15.95 -38.22 -26.15
CA GLU A 281 -15.35 -39.50 -25.76
C GLU A 281 -16.36 -40.63 -25.64
N ASN A 282 -17.56 -40.35 -25.14
CA ASN A 282 -18.65 -41.33 -25.09
C ASN A 282 -19.01 -41.85 -26.48
N GLN A 283 -19.21 -40.95 -27.45
CA GLN A 283 -19.53 -41.32 -28.82
C GLN A 283 -18.38 -42.11 -29.47
N ARG A 284 -17.12 -41.71 -29.20
CA ARG A 284 -15.93 -42.44 -29.68
C ARG A 284 -15.87 -43.87 -29.16
N LEU A 285 -16.18 -44.07 -27.88
CA LEU A 285 -16.19 -45.41 -27.28
C LEU A 285 -17.34 -46.25 -27.83
N GLU A 286 -18.52 -45.65 -28.04
CA GLU A 286 -19.65 -46.33 -28.67
C GLU A 286 -19.37 -46.75 -30.11
N THR A 287 -18.69 -45.92 -30.92
CA THR A 287 -18.29 -46.32 -32.28
C THR A 287 -17.22 -47.40 -32.25
N LEU A 288 -16.26 -47.30 -31.34
CA LEU A 288 -15.22 -48.32 -31.16
C LEU A 288 -15.81 -49.68 -30.79
N THR A 289 -16.78 -49.73 -29.87
CA THR A 289 -17.43 -51.00 -29.49
C THR A 289 -18.22 -51.60 -30.65
N LYS A 290 -18.94 -50.78 -31.43
CA LYS A 290 -19.64 -51.23 -32.64
C LYS A 290 -18.67 -51.78 -33.69
N LEU A 291 -17.52 -51.13 -33.89
CA LEU A 291 -16.51 -51.60 -34.84
C LEU A 291 -15.88 -52.92 -34.40
N LEU A 292 -15.57 -53.09 -33.10
CA LEU A 292 -15.07 -54.36 -32.56
C LEU A 292 -16.10 -55.49 -32.70
N GLN A 293 -17.39 -55.19 -32.48
CA GLN A 293 -18.47 -56.15 -32.72
C GLN A 293 -18.54 -56.54 -34.20
N SER A 294 -18.48 -55.57 -35.12
CA SER A 294 -18.47 -55.81 -36.57
C SER A 294 -17.26 -56.64 -37.01
N GLN A 295 -16.06 -56.35 -36.49
CA GLN A 295 -14.85 -57.14 -36.74
C GLN A 295 -15.06 -58.59 -36.31
N SER A 296 -15.60 -58.82 -35.10
CA SER A 296 -15.86 -60.17 -34.60
C SER A 296 -16.88 -60.93 -35.45
N GLN A 297 -17.87 -60.24 -36.02
CA GLN A 297 -18.85 -60.84 -36.93
C GLN A 297 -18.22 -61.21 -38.27
N LEU A 298 -17.46 -60.31 -38.89
CA LEU A 298 -16.76 -60.57 -40.15
C LEU A 298 -15.76 -61.72 -40.02
N LEU A 299 -15.02 -61.79 -38.91
CA LEU A 299 -14.12 -62.91 -38.64
C LEU A 299 -14.87 -64.23 -38.47
N ARG A 300 -16.03 -64.23 -37.80
CA ARG A 300 -16.89 -65.43 -37.71
C ARG A 300 -17.36 -65.86 -39.09
N GLU A 301 -17.82 -64.93 -39.92
CA GLU A 301 -18.25 -65.23 -41.30
C GLU A 301 -17.12 -65.79 -42.14
N LEU A 302 -15.92 -65.24 -42.02
CA LEU A 302 -14.71 -65.73 -42.71
C LEU A 302 -14.35 -67.15 -42.28
N VAL A 303 -14.46 -67.46 -40.98
CA VAL A 303 -14.20 -68.80 -40.43
C VAL A 303 -15.25 -69.83 -40.85
N LEU A 304 -16.51 -69.40 -41.03
CA LEU A 304 -17.60 -70.27 -41.46
C LEU A 304 -17.56 -70.61 -42.97
N LEU A 305 -16.68 -69.98 -43.76
CA LEU A 305 -16.55 -70.30 -45.18
C LEU A 305 -15.98 -71.71 -45.38
N PRO A 306 -16.52 -72.50 -46.33
CA PRO A 306 -15.99 -73.83 -46.64
C PRO A 306 -14.52 -73.76 -47.13
N ALA A 307 -13.67 -74.67 -46.63
CA ALA A 307 -12.23 -74.69 -46.95
C ALA A 307 -11.92 -74.96 -48.43
N GLY A 308 -12.83 -75.59 -49.18
CA GLY A 308 -12.69 -75.93 -50.60
C GLY A 308 -13.50 -75.03 -51.54
N ALA A 309 -13.73 -73.77 -51.18
CA ALA A 309 -14.60 -72.87 -51.94
C ALA A 309 -13.88 -72.24 -53.16
N ASP A 310 -13.54 -73.06 -54.15
CA ASP A 310 -12.79 -72.65 -55.35
C ASP A 310 -13.64 -71.96 -56.43
N SER A 311 -14.96 -71.88 -56.22
CA SER A 311 -15.83 -71.15 -57.16
C SER A 311 -15.51 -69.66 -57.17
N LEU A 312 -15.55 -69.02 -58.35
CA LEU A 312 -15.34 -67.57 -58.51
C LEU A 312 -16.22 -66.74 -57.56
N ARG A 313 -17.45 -67.20 -57.31
CA ARG A 313 -18.39 -66.55 -56.38
C ARG A 313 -17.88 -66.59 -54.93
N ALA A 314 -17.40 -67.74 -54.48
CA ALA A 314 -16.88 -67.88 -53.13
C ALA A 314 -15.56 -67.11 -52.94
N GLN A 315 -14.68 -67.12 -53.94
CA GLN A 315 -13.46 -66.29 -53.94
C GLN A 315 -13.79 -64.80 -53.88
N SER A 316 -14.78 -64.35 -54.66
CA SER A 316 -15.24 -62.95 -54.64
C SER A 316 -15.83 -62.56 -53.29
N HIS A 317 -16.66 -63.43 -52.70
CA HIS A 317 -17.24 -63.20 -51.37
C HIS A 317 -16.16 -63.13 -50.27
N ARG A 318 -15.19 -64.04 -50.29
CA ARG A 318 -14.05 -64.00 -49.35
C ARG A 318 -13.25 -62.70 -49.50
N ALA A 319 -12.92 -62.31 -50.74
CA ALA A 319 -12.22 -61.05 -50.99
C ALA A 319 -13.03 -59.82 -50.54
N GLU A 320 -14.36 -59.87 -50.62
CA GLU A 320 -15.24 -58.83 -50.09
C GLU A 320 -15.18 -58.76 -48.56
N LEU A 321 -15.23 -59.91 -47.87
CA LEU A 321 -15.08 -59.97 -46.41
C LEU A 321 -13.70 -59.43 -45.98
N ASP A 322 -12.63 -59.83 -46.65
CA ASP A 322 -11.26 -59.35 -46.36
C ASP A 322 -11.15 -57.83 -46.56
N ARG A 323 -11.74 -57.27 -47.64
CA ARG A 323 -11.79 -55.82 -47.86
C ARG A 323 -12.55 -55.09 -46.75
N LYS A 324 -13.71 -55.62 -46.33
CA LYS A 324 -14.49 -55.06 -45.22
C LYS A 324 -13.72 -55.13 -43.91
N LEU A 325 -13.00 -56.23 -43.67
CA LEU A 325 -12.18 -56.42 -42.48
C LEU A 325 -11.07 -55.36 -42.41
N VAL A 326 -10.34 -55.15 -43.51
CA VAL A 326 -9.30 -54.09 -43.59
C VAL A 326 -9.89 -52.71 -43.30
N GLN A 327 -11.05 -52.37 -43.87
CA GLN A 327 -11.71 -51.08 -43.61
C GLN A 327 -12.09 -50.93 -42.12
N VAL A 328 -12.63 -51.98 -41.50
CA VAL A 328 -12.99 -51.98 -40.09
C VAL A 328 -11.75 -51.85 -39.20
N GLU A 329 -10.65 -52.52 -39.54
CA GLU A 329 -9.39 -52.44 -38.81
C GLU A 329 -8.75 -51.05 -38.89
N GLU A 330 -8.78 -50.42 -40.07
CA GLU A 330 -8.36 -49.03 -40.24
C GLU A 330 -9.23 -48.08 -39.40
N ALA A 331 -10.55 -48.28 -39.38
CA ALA A 331 -11.46 -47.52 -38.54
C ALA A 331 -11.15 -47.73 -37.05
N ILE A 332 -10.96 -48.96 -36.58
CA ILE A 332 -10.58 -49.27 -35.19
C ILE A 332 -9.26 -48.57 -34.84
N LYS A 333 -8.29 -48.56 -35.74
CA LYS A 333 -7.01 -47.86 -35.56
C LYS A 333 -7.19 -46.34 -35.41
N ILE A 334 -8.18 -45.76 -36.06
CA ILE A 334 -8.53 -44.34 -35.89
C ILE A 334 -9.22 -44.12 -34.54
N PHE A 335 -10.26 -44.90 -34.21
CA PHE A 335 -11.08 -44.71 -33.00
C PHE A 335 -10.45 -45.19 -31.69
N SER A 336 -9.41 -46.02 -31.77
CA SER A 336 -8.56 -46.40 -30.63
C SER A 336 -7.68 -45.26 -30.13
N ARG A 337 -7.46 -44.21 -30.95
CA ARG A 337 -6.76 -42.99 -30.51
C ARG A 337 -7.60 -42.22 -29.50
N PRO A 338 -6.99 -41.54 -28.50
CA PRO A 338 -7.73 -40.80 -27.48
C PRO A 338 -8.45 -39.56 -28.04
N LYS A 339 -7.94 -38.99 -29.13
CA LYS A 339 -8.50 -37.82 -29.80
C LYS A 339 -8.82 -38.19 -31.26
N VAL A 340 -10.09 -38.06 -31.61
CA VAL A 340 -10.60 -38.26 -32.98
C VAL A 340 -11.29 -36.97 -33.40
N PHE A 341 -10.97 -36.49 -34.60
CA PHE A 341 -11.57 -35.30 -35.18
C PHE A 341 -12.48 -35.70 -36.33
N VAL A 342 -13.68 -35.17 -36.35
CA VAL A 342 -14.69 -35.44 -37.38
C VAL A 342 -14.86 -34.18 -38.21
N LYS A 343 -14.84 -34.33 -39.53
CA LYS A 343 -15.13 -33.24 -40.46
C LYS A 343 -16.58 -32.83 -40.29
N MET A 344 -16.84 -31.53 -40.15
CA MET A 344 -18.21 -31.05 -40.14
C MET A 344 -18.76 -31.04 -41.56
N ASP A 345 -19.91 -31.67 -41.77
CA ASP A 345 -20.67 -31.55 -43.00
C ASP A 345 -21.26 -30.13 -43.02
N ALA A 346 -20.81 -29.32 -43.98
CA ALA A 346 -21.17 -27.90 -44.13
C ALA A 346 -22.56 -27.74 -44.75
#